data_AF-A0A7K6TX35-F1
#
_entry.id   AF-A0A7K6TX35-F1
#
_cell.length_a   1.000
_cell.length_b   1.000
_cell.length_c   1.000
_cell.angle_alpha   90.00
_cell.angle_beta   90.00
_cell.angle_gamma   90.00
#
_symmetry.space_group_name_H-M   'P 1'
#
loop_
_entity.id
_entity.type
_entity.pdbx_description
1 polymer ?
#
loop_
_entity_poly.entity_id
_entity_poly.type
_entity_poly.pdbx_seq_one_letter_code
_entity_poly.pdbx_strand_id
1 'polypeptide(L)'
;PMQPLRAKPVPKRSRAPRGKTHEPEIASSFVKKVFSHYVKMPVARDAFKVIEKCSKRYFMQLSNDLEAYTNHAGRKTVEMADLEVLMRRQGLVTDKMPLHVLVEQYLPLEYRKLLIPIAVSRNKVFPCK
;
A
#
# COMPACT_ATOMS: atom_id res chain seq x y z
N PRO A 1 60.21 9.06 -38.18
CA PRO A 1 59.80 9.81 -36.97
C PRO A 1 58.36 10.34 -37.10
N MET A 2 57.38 9.69 -36.46
CA MET A 2 55.98 10.13 -36.48
C MET A 2 55.62 10.76 -35.14
N GLN A 3 55.19 12.02 -35.16
CA GLN A 3 54.73 12.72 -33.96
C GLN A 3 53.34 12.22 -33.54
N PRO A 4 53.03 12.11 -32.23
CA PRO A 4 51.70 11.70 -31.80
C PRO A 4 50.69 12.85 -31.93
N LEU A 5 49.54 12.59 -32.56
CA LEU A 5 48.41 13.51 -32.60
C LEU A 5 47.84 13.76 -31.19
N ARG A 6 47.75 15.03 -30.79
CA ARG A 6 47.22 15.48 -29.49
C ARG A 6 45.68 15.43 -29.51
N ALA A 7 45.08 14.59 -28.66
CA ALA A 7 43.63 14.50 -28.52
C ALA A 7 43.05 15.75 -27.83
N LYS A 8 41.91 16.26 -28.34
CA LYS A 8 41.19 17.43 -27.78
C LYS A 8 40.42 17.04 -26.50
N PRO A 9 40.30 17.93 -25.49
CA PRO A 9 39.58 17.61 -24.26
C PRO A 9 38.07 17.51 -24.49
N VAL A 10 37.45 16.44 -23.99
CA VAL A 10 35.99 16.23 -23.99
C VAL A 10 35.34 17.13 -22.93
N PRO A 11 34.23 17.85 -23.23
CA PRO A 11 33.58 18.73 -22.26
C PRO A 11 32.98 17.93 -21.10
N LYS A 12 33.32 18.34 -19.87
CA LYS A 12 32.76 17.78 -18.62
C LYS A 12 31.26 18.07 -18.57
N ARG A 13 30.43 17.02 -18.65
CA ARG A 13 28.99 17.10 -18.35
C ARG A 13 28.82 17.51 -16.89
N SER A 14 28.26 18.69 -16.66
CA SER A 14 27.81 19.12 -15.33
C SER A 14 26.73 18.15 -14.85
N ARG A 15 26.99 17.48 -13.72
CA ARG A 15 26.01 16.65 -13.02
C ARG A 15 24.84 17.56 -12.61
N ALA A 16 23.65 17.27 -13.12
CA ALA A 16 22.42 17.92 -12.65
C ALA A 16 22.27 17.70 -11.13
N PRO A 17 21.74 18.69 -10.39
CA PRO A 17 21.59 18.58 -8.94
C PRO A 17 20.66 17.41 -8.61
N ARG A 18 21.14 16.56 -7.69
CA ARG A 18 20.42 15.41 -7.14
C ARG A 18 19.07 15.90 -6.62
N GLY A 19 17.98 15.49 -7.27
CA GLY A 19 16.63 15.93 -6.92
C GLY A 19 16.32 15.70 -5.44
N LYS A 20 15.58 16.65 -4.84
CA LYS A 20 15.07 16.57 -3.47
C LYS A 20 14.47 15.18 -3.24
N THR A 21 14.90 14.49 -2.20
CA THR A 21 14.34 13.21 -1.77
C THR A 21 12.86 13.43 -1.49
N HIS A 22 12.00 13.09 -2.43
CA HIS A 22 10.55 13.16 -2.24
C HIS A 22 10.20 12.13 -1.18
N GLU A 23 9.34 12.49 -0.23
CA GLU A 23 8.84 11.51 0.72
C GLU A 23 8.22 10.33 -0.03
N PRO A 24 8.38 9.09 0.49
CA PRO A 24 7.80 7.93 -0.13
C PRO A 24 6.28 8.07 -0.13
N GLU A 25 5.70 8.21 -1.32
CA GLU A 25 4.26 8.32 -1.54
C GLU A 25 3.82 7.23 -2.52
N ILE A 26 2.55 6.84 -2.40
CA ILE A 26 1.95 5.90 -3.36
C ILE A 26 1.97 6.54 -4.75
N ALA A 27 2.30 5.74 -5.76
CA ALA A 27 2.28 6.19 -7.14
C ALA A 27 0.92 6.81 -7.50
N SER A 28 0.93 8.07 -7.95
CA SER A 28 -0.27 8.81 -8.38
C SER A 28 -1.14 8.03 -9.37
N SER A 29 -0.49 7.31 -10.31
CA SER A 29 -1.18 6.45 -11.27
C SER A 29 -1.99 5.32 -10.62
N PHE A 30 -1.47 4.74 -9.54
CA PHE A 30 -2.16 3.70 -8.78
C PHE A 30 -3.36 4.27 -8.02
N VAL A 31 -3.19 5.38 -7.30
CA VAL A 31 -4.29 6.05 -6.59
C VAL A 31 -5.43 6.39 -7.55
N LYS A 32 -5.11 6.98 -8.70
CA LYS A 32 -6.08 7.30 -9.76
C LYS A 32 -6.79 6.06 -10.28
N LYS A 33 -6.05 4.98 -10.56
CA LYS A 33 -6.61 3.71 -11.07
C LYS A 33 -7.57 3.08 -10.07
N VAL A 34 -7.19 2.97 -8.80
CA VAL A 34 -8.02 2.41 -7.73
C VAL A 34 -9.29 3.25 -7.54
N PHE A 35 -9.15 4.57 -7.42
CA PHE A 35 -10.31 5.43 -7.21
C PHE A 35 -11.30 5.37 -8.39
N SER A 36 -10.77 5.43 -9.62
CA SER A 36 -11.61 5.39 -10.83
C SER A 36 -12.37 4.06 -10.96
N HIS A 37 -11.75 2.95 -10.55
CA HIS A 37 -12.39 1.64 -10.54
C HIS A 37 -13.63 1.61 -9.62
N TYR A 38 -13.57 2.26 -8.45
CA TYR A 38 -14.69 2.27 -7.51
C TYR A 38 -15.75 3.33 -7.79
N VAL A 39 -15.34 4.52 -8.24
CA VAL A 39 -16.26 5.66 -8.42
C VAL A 39 -17.18 5.50 -9.64
N LYS A 40 -16.76 4.71 -10.66
CA LYS A 40 -17.52 4.38 -11.88
C LYS A 40 -18.07 5.59 -12.66
N MET A 41 -17.51 6.78 -12.46
CA MET A 41 -17.89 8.02 -13.14
C MET A 41 -16.65 8.86 -13.49
N PRO A 42 -16.75 9.80 -14.43
CA PRO A 42 -15.66 10.73 -14.73
C PRO A 42 -15.31 11.60 -13.52
N VAL A 43 -14.01 11.80 -13.28
CA VAL A 43 -13.49 12.58 -12.15
C VAL A 43 -12.64 13.73 -12.68
N ALA A 44 -12.85 14.93 -12.15
CA ALA A 44 -12.08 16.12 -12.52
C ALA A 44 -10.58 15.97 -12.14
N ARG A 45 -9.69 16.56 -12.94
CA ARG A 45 -8.24 16.50 -12.70
C ARG A 45 -7.82 17.06 -11.35
N ASP A 46 -8.47 18.15 -10.91
CA ASP A 46 -8.17 18.76 -9.62
C ASP A 46 -8.67 17.93 -8.44
N ALA A 47 -9.76 17.15 -8.61
CA ALA A 47 -10.22 16.22 -7.59
C ALA A 47 -9.18 15.12 -7.32
N PHE A 48 -8.47 14.64 -8.35
CA PHE A 48 -7.38 13.68 -8.15
C PHE A 48 -6.23 14.24 -7.30
N LYS A 49 -5.90 15.53 -7.40
CA LYS A 49 -4.90 16.17 -6.52
C LYS A 49 -5.34 16.16 -5.06
N VAL A 50 -6.65 16.33 -4.81
CA VAL A 50 -7.22 16.25 -3.45
C VAL A 50 -7.17 14.80 -2.94
N ILE A 51 -7.55 13.83 -3.77
CA ILE A 51 -7.52 12.40 -3.44
C ILE A 51 -6.09 11.95 -3.09
N GLU A 52 -5.08 12.39 -3.83
CA GLU A 52 -3.66 12.11 -3.52
C GLU A 52 -3.28 12.65 -2.13
N LYS A 53 -3.65 13.90 -1.81
CA LYS A 53 -3.44 14.48 -0.48
C LYS A 53 -4.18 13.72 0.63
N CYS A 54 -5.42 13.31 0.37
CA CYS A 54 -6.21 12.50 1.29
C CYS A 54 -5.56 11.14 1.54
N SER A 55 -5.05 10.49 0.48
CA SER A 55 -4.31 9.24 0.59
C SER A 55 -3.06 9.40 1.45
N LYS A 56 -2.29 10.48 1.27
CA LYS A 56 -1.13 10.77 2.14
C LYS A 56 -1.55 10.90 3.61
N ARG A 57 -2.58 11.69 3.89
CA ARG A 57 -3.11 11.86 5.25
C ARG A 57 -3.61 10.55 5.85
N TYR A 58 -4.25 9.70 5.05
CA TYR A 58 -4.71 8.39 5.46
C TYR A 58 -3.56 7.51 5.96
N PHE A 59 -2.45 7.41 5.21
CA PHE A 59 -1.31 6.61 5.63
C PHE A 59 -0.58 7.20 6.86
N MET A 60 -0.50 8.52 6.98
CA MET A 60 0.06 9.13 8.20
C MET A 60 -0.77 8.77 9.44
N GLN A 61 -2.10 8.90 9.34
CA GLN A 61 -3.01 8.56 10.43
C GLN A 61 -2.92 7.07 10.78
N LEU A 62 -2.92 6.21 9.76
CA LEU A 62 -2.83 4.77 9.93
C LEU A 62 -1.52 4.37 10.63
N SER A 63 -0.39 4.98 10.28
CA SER A 63 0.89 4.74 10.95
C SER A 63 0.84 5.10 12.44
N ASN A 64 0.28 6.26 12.79
CA ASN A 64 0.14 6.69 14.18
C ASN A 64 -0.77 5.75 14.98
N ASP A 65 -1.85 5.28 14.36
CA ASP A 65 -2.79 4.35 14.99
C ASP A 65 -2.15 2.98 15.25
N LEU A 66 -1.40 2.45 14.27
CA LEU A 66 -0.68 1.19 14.43
C LEU A 66 0.40 1.29 15.51
N GLU A 67 1.15 2.39 15.55
CA GLU A 67 2.14 2.65 16.60
C GLU A 67 1.49 2.62 17.99
N ALA A 68 0.32 3.26 18.15
CA ALA A 68 -0.41 3.25 19.41
C ALA A 68 -0.84 1.83 19.81
N TYR A 69 -1.32 1.01 18.88
CA TYR A 69 -1.73 -0.37 19.16
C TYR A 69 -0.55 -1.28 19.50
N THR A 70 0.55 -1.19 18.75
CA THR A 70 1.76 -1.97 19.04
C THR A 70 2.33 -1.60 20.41
N ASN A 71 2.41 -0.31 20.71
CA ASN A 71 2.92 0.19 21.97
C ASN A 71 2.02 -0.22 23.15
N HIS A 72 0.70 -0.18 22.97
CA HIS A 72 -0.26 -0.64 23.97
C HIS A 72 -0.08 -2.13 24.30
N ALA A 73 0.25 -2.95 23.30
CA ALA A 73 0.55 -4.36 23.47
C ALA A 73 2.00 -4.63 23.94
N GLY A 74 2.81 -3.60 24.21
CA GLY A 74 4.21 -3.74 24.61
C GLY A 74 5.14 -4.28 23.52
N ARG A 75 4.71 -4.24 22.25
CA ARG A 75 5.45 -4.74 21.09
C ARG A 75 6.04 -3.59 20.28
N LYS A 76 7.08 -3.90 19.49
CA LYS A 76 7.69 -3.00 18.50
C LYS A 76 7.36 -3.37 17.05
N THR A 77 6.69 -4.51 16.86
CA THR A 77 6.32 -5.07 15.56
C THR A 77 4.81 -5.03 15.42
N VAL A 78 4.33 -4.56 14.27
CA VAL A 78 2.91 -4.59 13.90
C VAL A 78 2.52 -6.02 13.58
N GLU A 79 1.48 -6.50 14.26
CA GLU A 79 0.91 -7.83 14.09
C GLU A 79 -0.43 -7.75 13.33
N MET A 80 -0.89 -8.87 12.79
CA MET A 80 -2.19 -8.96 12.10
C MET A 80 -3.36 -8.52 12.99
N ALA A 81 -3.27 -8.78 14.30
CA ALA A 81 -4.26 -8.34 15.27
C ALA A 81 -4.40 -6.81 15.35
N ASP A 82 -3.29 -6.07 15.21
CA ASP A 82 -3.31 -4.60 15.25
C ASP A 82 -4.07 -4.03 14.03
N LEU A 83 -3.90 -4.66 12.86
CA LEU A 83 -4.65 -4.34 11.64
C LEU A 83 -6.13 -4.72 11.77
N GLU A 84 -6.45 -5.86 12.36
CA GLU A 84 -7.85 -6.25 12.60
C GLU A 84 -8.55 -5.26 13.53
N VAL A 85 -7.90 -4.85 14.63
CA VAL A 85 -8.42 -3.82 15.53
C VAL A 85 -8.61 -2.48 14.81
N LEU A 86 -7.63 -2.07 14.00
CA LEU A 86 -7.73 -0.85 13.19
C LEU A 86 -8.94 -0.88 12.25
N MET A 87 -9.11 -1.96 11.50
CA MET A 87 -10.21 -2.12 10.54
C MET A 87 -11.57 -2.28 11.23
N ARG A 88 -11.60 -2.87 12.44
CA ARG A 88 -12.82 -2.93 13.27
C ARG A 88 -13.18 -1.53 13.77
N ARG A 89 -12.21 -0.72 14.21
CA ARG A 89 -12.42 0.68 14.62
C ARG A 89 -12.89 1.56 13.45
N GLN A 90 -12.43 1.28 12.24
CA GLN A 90 -12.90 1.95 11.01
C GLN A 90 -14.29 1.49 10.55
N GLY A 91 -14.88 0.46 11.20
CA GLY A 91 -16.19 -0.10 10.84
C GLY A 91 -16.18 -0.99 9.60
N LEU A 92 -14.99 -1.38 9.10
CA LEU A 92 -14.85 -2.28 7.95
C LEU A 92 -15.00 -3.75 8.37
N VAL A 93 -14.36 -4.12 9.49
CA VAL A 93 -14.47 -5.46 10.07
C VAL A 93 -15.60 -5.47 11.09
N THR A 94 -16.56 -6.36 10.89
CA THR A 94 -17.70 -6.56 11.80
C THR A 94 -17.97 -8.05 11.95
N ASP A 95 -18.84 -8.45 12.87
CA ASP A 95 -19.14 -9.87 13.08
C ASP A 95 -19.83 -10.52 11.86
N LYS A 96 -20.47 -9.70 11.01
CA LYS A 96 -21.03 -10.13 9.71
C LYS A 96 -20.02 -10.08 8.57
N MET A 97 -18.96 -9.28 8.71
CA MET A 97 -17.93 -9.05 7.69
C MET A 97 -16.54 -9.20 8.33
N PRO A 98 -16.09 -10.45 8.57
CA PRO A 98 -14.79 -10.70 9.17
C PRO A 98 -13.65 -10.40 8.19
N LEU A 99 -12.44 -10.19 8.72
CA LEU A 99 -11.26 -9.77 7.95
C LEU A 99 -10.94 -10.70 6.77
N HIS A 100 -11.08 -12.02 6.94
CA HIS A 100 -10.80 -12.99 5.87
C HIS A 100 -11.75 -12.84 4.67
N VAL A 101 -13.02 -12.43 4.90
CA VAL A 101 -13.97 -12.16 3.80
C VAL A 101 -13.55 -10.91 3.02
N LEU A 102 -13.06 -9.87 3.71
CA LEU A 102 -12.52 -8.68 3.03
C LEU A 102 -11.28 -9.02 2.20
N VAL A 103 -10.40 -9.86 2.72
CA VAL A 103 -9.23 -10.39 1.99
C VAL A 103 -9.67 -11.13 0.73
N GLU A 104 -10.69 -11.99 0.83
CA GLU A 104 -11.24 -12.73 -0.30
C GLU A 104 -11.82 -11.83 -1.40
N GLN A 105 -12.50 -10.75 -1.00
CA GLN A 105 -13.18 -9.83 -1.91
C GLN A 105 -12.25 -8.83 -2.59
N TYR A 106 -11.27 -8.29 -1.86
CA TYR A 106 -10.49 -7.13 -2.32
C TYR A 106 -9.06 -7.44 -2.73
N LEU A 107 -8.51 -8.62 -2.38
CA LEU A 107 -7.14 -8.98 -2.74
C LEU A 107 -7.06 -9.97 -3.92
N PRO A 108 -6.11 -9.78 -4.85
CA PRO A 108 -5.74 -10.79 -5.84
C PRO A 108 -5.41 -12.16 -5.22
N LEU A 109 -5.59 -13.22 -6.00
CA LEU A 109 -5.43 -14.61 -5.53
C LEU A 109 -4.03 -14.88 -4.93
N GLU A 110 -2.99 -14.28 -5.49
CA GLU A 110 -1.60 -14.44 -5.04
C GLU A 110 -1.43 -14.01 -3.59
N TYR A 111 -1.99 -12.85 -3.21
CA TYR A 111 -1.92 -12.36 -1.84
C TYR A 111 -2.87 -13.10 -0.90
N ARG A 112 -4.02 -13.57 -1.40
CA ARG A 112 -4.96 -14.37 -0.61
C ARG A 112 -4.33 -15.68 -0.11
N LYS A 113 -3.55 -16.35 -0.96
CA LYS A 113 -2.84 -17.60 -0.59
C LYS A 113 -1.83 -17.39 0.55
N LEU A 114 -1.25 -16.20 0.68
CA LEU A 114 -0.31 -15.89 1.76
C LEU A 114 -1.02 -15.66 3.09
N LEU A 115 -2.20 -15.04 3.07
CA LEU A 115 -2.95 -14.66 4.27
C LEU A 115 -3.93 -15.74 4.73
N ILE A 116 -4.44 -16.55 3.79
CA ILE A 116 -5.40 -17.63 4.03
C ILE A 116 -4.84 -18.90 3.35
N PRO A 117 -3.80 -19.52 3.94
CA PRO A 117 -3.23 -20.74 3.38
C PRO A 117 -4.18 -21.94 3.52
N ILE A 118 -5.10 -21.89 4.49
CA ILE A 118 -6.10 -22.92 4.77
C ILE A 118 -7.44 -22.22 4.93
N ALA A 119 -8.51 -22.85 4.42
CA ALA A 119 -9.86 -22.31 4.57
C ALA A 119 -10.20 -22.13 6.05
N VAL A 120 -10.41 -20.88 6.46
CA VAL A 120 -10.93 -20.51 7.79
C VAL A 120 -12.45 -20.65 7.89
N SER A 121 -13.12 -21.04 6.80
CA SER A 121 -14.55 -21.35 6.82
C SER A 121 -14.81 -22.49 7.81
N ARG A 122 -15.79 -22.30 8.71
CA ARG A 122 -16.29 -23.32 9.65
C ARG A 122 -17.07 -24.43 8.93
N ASN A 123 -16.48 -25.04 7.90
CA ASN A 123 -17.06 -26.17 7.20
C ASN A 123 -17.06 -27.36 8.16
N LYS A 124 -18.24 -27.72 8.67
CA LYS A 124 -18.44 -28.97 9.40
C LYS A 124 -18.48 -30.10 8.38
N VAL A 125 -17.39 -30.85 8.25
CA VAL A 125 -17.35 -32.07 7.43
C VAL A 125 -17.85 -33.22 8.30
N PHE A 126 -19.02 -33.76 7.96
CA PHE A 126 -19.53 -34.96 8.59
C PHE A 126 -19.04 -36.16 7.77
N PRO A 127 -18.35 -37.15 8.37
CA PRO A 127 -17.98 -38.35 7.65
C PRO A 127 -19.24 -39.15 7.34
N CYS A 128 -19.50 -39.41 6.05
CA CYS A 128 -20.45 -40.44 5.65
C CYS A 128 -19.79 -41.81 5.94
N LYS A 129 -20.54 -42.67 6.63
CA LYS A 129 -20.17 -44.07 6.88
C LYS A 129 -20.24 -44.89 5.60
#